data_AF-A0A540K7X2-F1
#
_entry.id   AF-A0A540K7X2-F1
#
_cell.length_a   1.000
_cell.length_b   1.000
_cell.length_c   1.000
_cell.angle_alpha   90.00
_cell.angle_beta   90.00
_cell.angle_gamma   90.00
#
_symmetry.space_group_name_H-M   'P 1'
#
loop_
_entity.id
_entity.type
_entity.pdbx_description
1 polymer ?
#
loop_
_entity_poly.entity_id
_entity_poly.type
_entity_poly.pdbx_seq_one_letter_code
_entity_poly.pdbx_strand_id
1 'polypeptide(L)'
;MKGSGRAFCSGADDVSLYELVNEGDVDECKKFFETLYKFVYIQGTYLKPHVAIMYGTTMGAGAGIAIPGMFWVVTDKTIFSNPEAQIGFHPDAGASFYLSRLPGYLGEYLALTGDKLNGVEMIACRLAMHYTLNARLAMVEEHLGKLLTDEPSVIETALEQYGDLVYLDRRSILSKLDVIDRCFSHDTIEEIFDALVGYGVGPVLILYSMPDFHSCIQIREGRFQPLDQCLAREYRTSLAAISNRVSSDFSEGVRARLVDKDFAPKWNPPSFKDVSRDMVDCYFSPLPEVEPEPELPTAMREPFMQETDSPKK
;
A
#
# COMPACT_ATOMS: atom_id res chain seq x y z
N MET A 1 15.24 8.88 -4.56
CA MET A 1 15.29 7.44 -4.21
C MET A 1 15.13 6.62 -5.48
N LYS A 2 15.97 5.60 -5.69
CA LYS A 2 15.83 4.66 -6.83
C LYS A 2 16.29 3.26 -6.43
N GLY A 3 15.73 2.25 -7.08
CA GLY A 3 16.16 0.86 -6.91
C GLY A 3 17.39 0.51 -7.77
N SER A 4 17.83 -0.74 -7.64
CA SER A 4 18.89 -1.30 -8.48
C SER A 4 18.40 -2.55 -9.21
N GLY A 5 18.83 -2.73 -10.46
CA GLY A 5 18.43 -3.87 -11.27
C GLY A 5 16.96 -3.80 -11.70
N ARG A 6 16.19 -4.86 -11.44
CA ARG A 6 14.85 -5.09 -12.02
C ARG A 6 13.67 -4.57 -11.20
N ALA A 7 13.93 -4.07 -9.98
CA ALA A 7 12.90 -3.65 -9.06
C ALA A 7 13.29 -2.34 -8.38
N PHE A 8 12.28 -1.56 -8.02
CA PHE A 8 12.46 -0.42 -7.15
C PHE A 8 12.60 -0.92 -5.70
N CYS A 9 11.56 -1.58 -5.21
CA CYS A 9 11.52 -2.24 -3.90
C CYS A 9 10.36 -3.25 -3.90
N SER A 10 10.64 -4.52 -3.61
CA SER A 10 9.66 -5.61 -3.70
C SER A 10 8.94 -5.95 -2.40
N GLY A 11 9.01 -5.08 -1.39
CA GLY A 11 8.40 -5.29 -0.08
C GLY A 11 9.43 -5.39 1.05
N ALA A 12 8.94 -5.70 2.25
CA ALA A 12 9.75 -6.00 3.41
C ALA A 12 10.40 -7.39 3.30
N ASP A 13 11.38 -7.67 4.16
CA ASP A 13 11.94 -9.01 4.31
C ASP A 13 11.05 -9.87 5.23
N ASP A 14 9.90 -10.27 4.69
CA ASP A 14 8.87 -11.00 5.44
C ASP A 14 9.37 -12.38 5.92
N VAL A 15 10.36 -12.97 5.25
CA VAL A 15 10.98 -14.25 5.66
C VAL A 15 11.75 -14.06 6.96
N SER A 16 12.55 -13.00 7.06
CA SER A 16 13.24 -12.65 8.31
C SER A 16 12.26 -12.35 9.45
N LEU A 17 11.15 -11.63 9.18
CA LEU A 17 10.10 -11.39 10.18
C LEU A 17 9.43 -12.70 10.62
N TYR A 18 9.14 -13.61 9.68
CA TYR A 18 8.60 -14.93 9.99
C TYR A 18 9.54 -15.75 10.89
N GLU A 19 10.84 -15.73 10.61
CA GLU A 19 11.86 -16.42 11.43
C GLU A 19 11.87 -15.86 12.87
N LEU A 20 11.94 -14.53 13.02
CA LEU A 20 11.90 -13.86 14.33
C LEU A 20 10.63 -14.19 15.12
N VAL A 21 9.46 -14.16 14.47
CA VAL A 21 8.18 -14.53 15.10
C VAL A 21 8.19 -15.98 15.60
N ASN A 22 8.75 -16.91 14.83
CA ASN A 22 8.84 -18.32 15.22
C ASN A 22 9.86 -18.58 16.33
N GLU A 23 10.91 -17.77 16.40
CA GLU A 23 11.90 -17.80 17.49
C GLU A 23 11.37 -17.12 18.78
N GLY A 24 10.24 -16.41 18.68
CA GLY A 24 9.64 -15.65 19.78
C GLY A 24 10.27 -14.28 20.01
N ASP A 25 11.09 -13.79 19.08
CA ASP A 25 11.71 -12.46 19.12
C ASP A 25 10.79 -11.38 18.53
N VAL A 26 9.67 -11.16 19.24
CA VAL A 26 8.66 -10.16 18.85
C VAL A 26 9.21 -8.73 19.00
N ASP A 27 10.21 -8.52 19.86
CA ASP A 27 10.76 -7.18 20.11
C ASP A 27 11.60 -6.66 18.92
N GLU A 28 12.36 -7.53 18.24
CA GLU A 28 13.01 -7.13 16.98
C GLU A 28 11.99 -6.84 15.86
N CYS A 29 10.90 -7.61 15.78
CA CYS A 29 9.82 -7.31 14.84
C CYS A 29 9.17 -5.95 15.11
N LYS A 30 8.95 -5.61 16.39
CA LYS A 30 8.43 -4.30 16.80
C LYS A 30 9.35 -3.16 16.36
N LYS A 31 10.66 -3.29 16.61
CA LYS A 31 11.67 -2.29 16.18
C LYS A 31 11.66 -2.10 14.67
N PHE A 32 11.49 -3.18 13.91
CA PHE A 32 11.36 -3.11 12.46
C PHE A 32 10.17 -2.23 12.03
N PHE A 33 8.96 -2.54 12.51
CA PHE A 33 7.76 -1.76 12.15
C PHE A 33 7.84 -0.32 12.64
N GLU A 34 8.34 -0.09 13.87
CA GLU A 34 8.52 1.24 14.42
C GLU A 34 9.45 2.08 13.53
N THR A 35 10.58 1.50 13.11
CA THR A 35 11.56 2.15 12.24
C THR A 35 10.96 2.43 10.86
N LEU A 36 10.30 1.45 10.25
CA LEU A 36 9.66 1.59 8.95
C LEU A 36 8.62 2.72 8.97
N TYR A 37 7.79 2.77 9.99
CA TYR A 37 6.66 3.69 10.03
C TYR A 37 7.10 5.12 10.34
N LYS A 38 8.09 5.27 11.24
CA LYS A 38 8.77 6.56 11.43
C LYS A 38 9.42 7.03 10.14
N PHE A 39 10.05 6.13 9.37
CA PHE A 39 10.63 6.47 8.08
C PHE A 39 9.57 6.94 7.07
N VAL A 40 8.46 6.21 6.93
CA VAL A 40 7.35 6.59 6.04
C VAL A 40 6.76 7.94 6.44
N TYR A 41 6.60 8.19 7.73
CA TYR A 41 6.14 9.47 8.24
C TYR A 41 7.11 10.61 7.91
N ILE A 42 8.41 10.40 8.14
CA ILE A 42 9.45 11.36 7.77
C ILE A 42 9.39 11.65 6.28
N GLN A 43 9.25 10.62 5.44
CA GLN A 43 9.15 10.78 4.00
C GLN A 43 7.96 11.66 3.60
N GLY A 44 6.77 11.41 4.18
CA GLY A 44 5.57 12.18 3.87
C GLY A 44 5.49 13.57 4.50
N THR A 45 6.38 13.88 5.44
CA THR A 45 6.48 15.21 6.09
C THR A 45 7.82 15.90 5.84
N TYR A 46 8.61 15.38 4.90
CA TYR A 46 9.93 15.92 4.62
C TYR A 46 9.81 17.26 3.88
N LEU A 47 10.44 18.30 4.42
CA LEU A 47 10.31 19.66 3.89
C LEU A 47 11.07 19.89 2.58
N LYS A 48 12.09 19.07 2.29
CA LYS A 48 12.84 19.19 1.04
C LYS A 48 12.24 18.30 -0.05
N PRO A 49 12.27 18.75 -1.31
CA PRO A 49 11.86 17.90 -2.41
C PRO A 49 12.68 16.62 -2.47
N HIS A 50 11.97 15.54 -2.72
CA HIS A 50 12.57 14.24 -2.97
C HIS A 50 11.78 13.55 -4.07
N VAL A 51 12.52 12.89 -4.95
CA VAL A 51 11.96 12.21 -6.11
C VAL A 51 12.21 10.72 -5.96
N ALA A 52 11.17 9.90 -5.95
CA ALA A 52 11.26 8.45 -6.04
C ALA A 52 11.10 8.00 -7.50
N ILE A 53 12.00 7.15 -8.00
CA ILE A 53 11.91 6.58 -9.35
C ILE A 53 11.45 5.13 -9.21
N MET A 54 10.17 4.88 -9.47
CA MET A 54 9.52 3.57 -9.35
C MET A 54 9.74 2.73 -10.62
N TYR A 55 11.00 2.44 -10.95
CA TYR A 55 11.33 1.54 -12.05
C TYR A 55 11.24 0.07 -11.62
N GLY A 56 10.42 -0.72 -12.32
CA GLY A 56 10.23 -2.14 -12.02
C GLY A 56 9.19 -2.39 -10.93
N THR A 57 9.36 -3.50 -10.22
CA THR A 57 8.46 -3.89 -9.11
C THR A 57 8.52 -2.90 -7.95
N THR A 58 7.36 -2.40 -7.54
CA THR A 58 7.15 -1.60 -6.32
C THR A 58 5.99 -2.19 -5.54
N MET A 59 6.28 -2.93 -4.47
CA MET A 59 5.24 -3.67 -3.72
C MET A 59 5.34 -3.43 -2.22
N GLY A 60 4.18 -3.44 -1.54
CA GLY A 60 4.06 -3.35 -0.09
C GLY A 60 4.80 -2.18 0.54
N ALA A 61 5.64 -2.46 1.53
CA ALA A 61 6.52 -1.47 2.14
C ALA A 61 7.35 -0.67 1.11
N GLY A 62 7.67 -1.25 -0.05
CA GLY A 62 8.31 -0.56 -1.17
C GLY A 62 7.48 0.59 -1.75
N ALA A 63 6.16 0.45 -1.79
CA ALA A 63 5.27 1.56 -2.11
C ALA A 63 5.23 2.59 -0.98
N GLY A 64 5.19 2.13 0.27
CA GLY A 64 5.16 2.98 1.46
C GLY A 64 6.35 3.93 1.60
N ILE A 65 7.55 3.49 1.22
CA ILE A 65 8.75 4.34 1.24
C ILE A 65 8.82 5.37 0.09
N ALA A 66 7.89 5.30 -0.88
CA ALA A 66 7.90 6.14 -2.06
C ALA A 66 6.68 7.09 -2.14
N ILE A 67 5.47 6.54 -2.08
CA ILE A 67 4.22 7.23 -2.44
C ILE A 67 3.86 8.39 -1.51
N PRO A 68 4.03 8.30 -0.17
CA PRO A 68 3.78 9.44 0.71
C PRO A 68 4.68 10.65 0.43
N GLY A 69 5.71 10.46 -0.39
CA GLY A 69 6.67 11.50 -0.72
C GLY A 69 6.14 12.65 -1.58
N MET A 70 7.03 13.58 -1.93
CA MET A 70 6.68 14.77 -2.71
C MET A 70 6.53 14.47 -4.20
N PHE A 71 7.49 13.76 -4.78
CA PHE A 71 7.44 13.36 -6.18
C PHE A 71 7.77 11.89 -6.35
N TRP A 72 7.01 11.20 -7.19
CA TRP A 72 7.38 9.87 -7.66
C TRP A 72 7.07 9.72 -9.16
N VAL A 73 8.01 9.10 -9.86
CA VAL A 73 7.97 8.87 -11.30
C VAL A 73 7.76 7.40 -11.56
N VAL A 74 6.73 7.09 -12.34
CA VAL A 74 6.45 5.74 -12.83
C VAL A 74 6.90 5.59 -14.29
N THR A 75 7.07 4.35 -14.74
CA THR A 75 7.62 4.00 -16.05
C THR A 75 6.81 2.92 -16.73
N ASP A 76 7.13 2.62 -18.00
CA ASP A 76 6.57 1.47 -18.73
C ASP A 76 6.94 0.12 -18.10
N LYS A 77 7.86 0.09 -17.13
CA LYS A 77 8.25 -1.10 -16.36
C LYS A 77 7.70 -1.15 -14.95
N THR A 78 7.00 -0.12 -14.49
CA THR A 78 6.44 -0.10 -13.14
C THR A 78 5.39 -1.17 -12.98
N ILE A 79 5.51 -1.95 -11.90
CA ILE A 79 4.51 -2.92 -11.46
C ILE A 79 4.24 -2.62 -9.98
N PHE A 80 3.10 -2.01 -9.71
CA PHE A 80 2.63 -1.66 -8.38
C PHE A 80 1.65 -2.71 -7.84
N SER A 81 1.74 -3.06 -6.56
CA SER A 81 0.78 -3.95 -5.89
C SER A 81 0.93 -3.89 -4.37
N ASN A 82 -0.16 -4.17 -3.65
CA ASN A 82 -0.20 -4.40 -2.21
C ASN A 82 -0.69 -5.84 -1.95
N PRO A 83 0.18 -6.86 -2.10
CA PRO A 83 -0.22 -8.26 -2.02
C PRO A 83 -0.24 -8.81 -0.58
N GLU A 84 -0.24 -7.95 0.44
CA GLU A 84 -0.07 -8.34 1.86
C GLU A 84 -1.17 -9.30 2.34
N ALA A 85 -2.43 -9.08 1.91
CA ALA A 85 -3.54 -9.97 2.24
C ALA A 85 -3.23 -11.42 1.86
N GLN A 86 -2.49 -11.62 0.77
CA GLN A 86 -2.17 -12.93 0.26
C GLN A 86 -1.15 -13.70 1.12
N ILE A 87 -0.38 -13.00 1.96
CA ILE A 87 0.56 -13.58 2.94
C ILE A 87 0.03 -13.55 4.37
N GLY A 88 -1.27 -13.32 4.57
CA GLY A 88 -1.83 -13.27 5.92
C GLY A 88 -1.56 -11.94 6.66
N PHE A 89 -1.25 -10.88 5.93
CA PHE A 89 -0.91 -9.55 6.48
C PHE A 89 -1.81 -8.45 5.91
N HIS A 90 -1.77 -7.25 6.48
CA HIS A 90 -2.57 -6.12 5.98
C HIS A 90 -1.71 -5.18 5.12
N PRO A 91 -2.28 -4.44 4.15
CA PRO A 91 -1.55 -3.39 3.46
C PRO A 91 -1.02 -2.37 4.47
N ASP A 92 0.27 -2.15 4.50
CA ASP A 92 0.92 -1.40 5.57
C ASP A 92 1.72 -0.20 5.02
N ALA A 93 2.54 0.43 5.87
CA ALA A 93 3.46 1.50 5.48
C ALA A 93 2.78 2.67 4.75
N GLY A 94 1.59 3.08 5.20
CA GLY A 94 0.79 4.16 4.65
C GLY A 94 -0.19 3.74 3.56
N ALA A 95 -0.33 2.44 3.27
CA ALA A 95 -1.27 1.93 2.27
C ALA A 95 -2.72 2.35 2.55
N SER A 96 -3.16 2.34 3.81
CA SER A 96 -4.49 2.84 4.17
C SER A 96 -4.68 4.32 3.85
N PHE A 97 -3.60 5.10 3.77
CA PHE A 97 -3.65 6.50 3.39
C PHE A 97 -3.73 6.67 1.86
N TYR A 98 -2.81 6.11 1.07
CA TYR A 98 -2.80 6.39 -0.37
C TYR A 98 -3.85 5.60 -1.15
N LEU A 99 -4.17 4.36 -0.76
CA LEU A 99 -5.20 3.57 -1.45
C LEU A 99 -6.61 4.14 -1.20
N SER A 100 -6.88 4.68 -0.01
CA SER A 100 -8.18 5.25 0.34
C SER A 100 -8.55 6.51 -0.45
N ARG A 101 -7.55 7.15 -1.07
CA ARG A 101 -7.71 8.34 -1.91
C ARG A 101 -7.92 8.02 -3.38
N LEU A 102 -7.88 6.74 -3.75
CA LEU A 102 -8.16 6.30 -5.11
C LEU A 102 -9.65 6.49 -5.47
N PRO A 103 -9.98 6.64 -6.76
CA PRO A 103 -11.35 6.79 -7.21
C PRO A 103 -12.27 5.63 -6.79
N GLY A 104 -13.49 5.98 -6.39
CA GLY A 104 -14.51 4.99 -6.02
C GLY A 104 -14.02 4.04 -4.92
N TYR A 105 -14.19 2.74 -5.14
CA TYR A 105 -13.75 1.67 -4.24
C TYR A 105 -12.53 0.89 -4.76
N LEU A 106 -11.72 1.53 -5.62
CA LEU A 106 -10.50 0.90 -6.16
C LEU A 106 -9.48 0.59 -5.08
N GLY A 107 -9.40 1.40 -4.02
CA GLY A 107 -8.48 1.19 -2.90
C GLY A 107 -8.74 -0.12 -2.18
N GLU A 108 -10.00 -0.39 -1.84
CA GLU A 108 -10.45 -1.63 -1.21
C GLU A 108 -10.20 -2.82 -2.14
N TYR A 109 -10.48 -2.68 -3.43
CA TYR A 109 -10.18 -3.72 -4.42
C TYR A 109 -8.69 -4.11 -4.42
N LEU A 110 -7.80 -3.12 -4.54
CA LEU A 110 -6.36 -3.38 -4.61
C LEU A 110 -5.82 -3.96 -3.31
N ALA A 111 -6.30 -3.45 -2.16
CA ALA A 111 -5.93 -3.94 -0.83
C ALA A 111 -6.29 -5.41 -0.62
N LEU A 112 -7.48 -5.84 -1.04
CA LEU A 112 -7.99 -7.20 -0.80
C LEU A 112 -7.48 -8.19 -1.85
N THR A 113 -7.42 -7.79 -3.11
CA THR A 113 -7.05 -8.71 -4.20
C THR A 113 -5.55 -8.81 -4.41
N GLY A 114 -4.78 -7.78 -4.04
CA GLY A 114 -3.37 -7.66 -4.42
C GLY A 114 -3.18 -7.58 -5.94
N ASP A 115 -4.20 -7.13 -6.68
CA ASP A 115 -4.09 -6.91 -8.11
C ASP A 115 -2.99 -5.88 -8.43
N LYS A 116 -2.50 -5.93 -9.66
CA LYS A 116 -1.36 -5.12 -10.10
C LYS A 116 -1.83 -3.95 -10.93
N LEU A 117 -1.20 -2.80 -10.70
CA LEU A 117 -1.26 -1.65 -11.59
C LEU A 117 0.07 -1.50 -12.32
N ASN A 118 0.03 -1.25 -13.62
CA ASN A 118 1.19 -0.75 -14.35
C ASN A 118 1.31 0.78 -14.25
N GLY A 119 2.44 1.34 -14.71
CA GLY A 119 2.68 2.79 -14.65
C GLY A 119 1.60 3.65 -15.32
N VAL A 120 1.03 3.21 -16.46
CA VAL A 120 -0.06 3.93 -17.15
C VAL A 120 -1.34 3.93 -16.31
N GLU A 121 -1.66 2.80 -15.68
CA GLU A 121 -2.84 2.68 -14.81
C GLU A 121 -2.68 3.56 -13.56
N MET A 122 -1.48 3.63 -12.98
CA MET A 122 -1.20 4.52 -11.85
C MET A 122 -1.43 5.99 -12.19
N ILE A 123 -1.03 6.45 -13.38
CA ILE A 123 -1.35 7.82 -13.84
C ILE A 123 -2.86 8.00 -13.99
N ALA A 124 -3.53 7.05 -14.63
CA ALA A 124 -4.95 7.16 -14.92
C ALA A 124 -5.83 7.17 -13.66
N CYS A 125 -5.47 6.44 -12.60
CA CYS A 125 -6.17 6.49 -11.32
C CYS A 125 -5.64 7.56 -10.36
N ARG A 126 -4.72 8.44 -10.81
CA ARG A 126 -4.07 9.50 -10.02
C ARG A 126 -3.28 9.00 -8.81
N LEU A 127 -2.82 7.74 -8.86
CA LEU A 127 -1.84 7.22 -7.90
C LEU A 127 -0.42 7.71 -8.23
N ALA A 128 -0.18 8.18 -9.45
CA ALA A 128 1.05 8.86 -9.84
C ALA A 128 0.72 10.07 -10.71
N MET A 129 1.61 11.07 -10.71
CA MET A 129 1.47 12.27 -11.54
C MET A 129 2.48 12.33 -12.68
N HIS A 130 3.65 11.71 -12.52
CA HIS A 130 4.71 11.74 -13.53
C HIS A 130 4.97 10.35 -14.10
N TYR A 131 4.95 10.26 -15.43
CA TYR A 131 5.27 9.04 -16.18
C TYR A 131 6.31 9.32 -17.24
N THR A 132 7.30 8.44 -17.37
CA THR A 132 8.31 8.52 -18.42
C THR A 132 8.68 7.13 -18.93
N LEU A 133 9.00 7.01 -20.21
CA LEU A 133 9.55 5.76 -20.74
C LEU A 133 10.93 5.47 -20.14
N ASN A 134 11.21 4.20 -19.85
CA ASN A 134 12.52 3.76 -19.33
C ASN A 134 13.69 4.24 -20.20
N ALA A 135 13.50 4.33 -21.52
CA ALA A 135 14.52 4.83 -22.45
C ALA A 135 14.97 6.28 -22.18
N ARG A 136 14.13 7.09 -21.51
CA ARG A 136 14.43 8.48 -21.14
C ARG A 136 14.84 8.65 -19.68
N LEU A 137 14.78 7.59 -18.88
CA LEU A 137 14.98 7.69 -17.44
C LEU A 137 16.38 8.24 -17.07
N ALA A 138 17.41 7.85 -17.81
CA ALA A 138 18.75 8.39 -17.63
C ALA A 138 18.83 9.91 -17.87
N MET A 139 18.06 10.43 -18.83
CA MET A 139 17.99 11.87 -19.12
C MET A 139 17.25 12.62 -18.01
N VAL A 140 16.18 12.03 -17.46
CA VAL A 140 15.45 12.56 -16.30
C VAL A 140 16.39 12.68 -15.11
N GLU A 141 17.13 11.61 -14.77
CA GLU A 141 18.09 11.60 -13.68
C GLU A 141 19.19 12.66 -13.87
N GLU A 142 19.75 12.76 -15.08
CA GLU A 142 20.78 13.76 -15.40
C GLU A 142 20.24 15.19 -15.28
N HIS A 143 19.01 15.45 -15.74
CA HIS A 143 18.40 16.77 -15.64
C HIS A 143 18.14 17.14 -14.18
N LEU A 144 17.52 16.25 -13.40
CA LEU A 144 17.28 16.46 -11.97
C LEU A 144 18.59 16.73 -11.22
N GLY A 145 19.67 16.00 -11.54
CA GLY A 145 20.97 16.19 -10.91
C GLY A 145 21.68 17.50 -11.24
N LYS A 146 21.26 18.22 -12.29
CA LYS A 146 21.81 19.53 -12.68
C LYS A 146 21.02 20.71 -12.13
N LEU A 147 19.84 20.48 -11.54
CA LEU A 147 19.04 21.54 -10.95
C LEU A 147 19.77 22.13 -9.75
N LEU A 148 19.91 23.47 -9.73
CA LEU A 148 20.50 24.24 -8.63
C LEU A 148 19.40 24.93 -7.80
N THR A 149 18.32 24.19 -7.52
CA THR A 149 17.15 24.70 -6.79
C THR A 149 16.46 23.56 -6.03
N ASP A 150 15.85 23.91 -4.91
CA ASP A 150 14.97 23.08 -4.10
C ASP A 150 13.50 23.55 -4.16
N GLU A 151 13.16 24.41 -5.14
CA GLU A 151 11.78 24.83 -5.38
C GLU A 151 10.97 23.68 -6.01
N PRO A 152 9.89 23.19 -5.36
CA PRO A 152 9.11 22.06 -5.85
C PRO A 152 8.55 22.27 -7.27
N SER A 153 8.09 23.48 -7.59
CA SER A 153 7.51 23.82 -8.89
C SER A 153 8.51 23.69 -10.05
N VAL A 154 9.79 23.95 -9.81
CA VAL A 154 10.83 23.79 -10.83
C VAL A 154 11.13 22.31 -11.07
N ILE A 155 11.13 21.51 -10.00
CA ILE A 155 11.32 20.06 -10.09
C ILE A 155 10.14 19.42 -10.83
N GLU A 156 8.91 19.80 -10.49
CA GLU A 156 7.69 19.38 -11.17
C GLU A 156 7.76 19.68 -12.67
N THR A 157 8.08 20.93 -13.04
CA THR A 157 8.25 21.35 -14.43
C THR A 157 9.34 20.52 -15.15
N ALA A 158 10.45 20.21 -14.46
CA ALA A 158 11.52 19.40 -15.04
C ALA A 158 11.08 17.95 -15.29
N LEU A 159 10.23 17.38 -14.43
CA LEU A 159 9.63 16.05 -14.61
C LEU A 159 8.62 16.03 -15.76
N GLU A 160 7.76 17.06 -15.85
CA GLU A 160 6.75 17.19 -16.90
C GLU A 160 7.34 17.28 -18.31
N GLN A 161 8.53 17.86 -18.48
CA GLN A 161 9.25 17.93 -19.77
C GLN A 161 9.56 16.54 -20.35
N TYR A 162 9.66 15.51 -19.51
CA TYR A 162 9.87 14.13 -19.93
C TYR A 162 8.60 13.28 -19.84
N GLY A 163 7.46 13.92 -19.57
CA GLY A 163 6.15 13.31 -19.56
C GLY A 163 5.79 12.73 -20.93
N ASP A 164 5.45 11.44 -20.96
CA ASP A 164 4.95 10.77 -22.15
C ASP A 164 3.42 10.63 -22.10
N LEU A 165 2.76 10.72 -23.26
CA LEU A 165 1.33 10.47 -23.35
C LEU A 165 1.02 9.02 -22.97
N VAL A 166 0.05 8.85 -22.07
CA VAL A 166 -0.40 7.54 -21.60
C VAL A 166 -1.72 7.15 -22.27
N TYR A 167 -1.82 5.89 -22.70
CA TYR A 167 -3.03 5.33 -23.29
C TYR A 167 -3.43 4.07 -22.54
N LEU A 168 -4.62 4.11 -21.93
CA LEU A 168 -5.18 3.00 -21.18
C LEU A 168 -5.52 1.82 -22.11
N ASP A 169 -5.01 0.63 -21.76
CA ASP A 169 -5.40 -0.60 -22.44
C ASP A 169 -6.85 -0.97 -22.09
N ARG A 170 -7.62 -1.50 -23.05
CA ARG A 170 -8.98 -2.00 -22.82
C ARG A 170 -9.06 -3.12 -21.79
N ARG A 171 -7.96 -3.83 -21.55
CA ARG A 171 -7.82 -4.89 -20.55
C ARG A 171 -7.43 -4.38 -19.17
N SER A 172 -7.21 -3.07 -19.03
CA SER A 172 -6.88 -2.46 -17.75
C SER A 172 -7.94 -2.75 -16.71
N ILE A 173 -7.52 -2.89 -15.45
CA ILE A 173 -8.46 -3.00 -14.33
C ILE A 173 -9.39 -1.78 -14.22
N LEU A 174 -8.93 -0.61 -14.67
CA LEU A 174 -9.72 0.61 -14.65
C LEU A 174 -10.93 0.56 -15.60
N SER A 175 -10.92 -0.33 -16.60
CA SER A 175 -12.10 -0.60 -17.43
C SER A 175 -13.25 -1.29 -16.67
N LYS A 176 -12.96 -1.82 -15.46
CA LYS A 176 -13.91 -2.52 -14.60
C LYS A 176 -14.33 -1.69 -13.38
N LEU A 177 -14.03 -0.39 -13.34
CA LEU A 177 -14.36 0.48 -12.19
C LEU A 177 -15.83 0.40 -11.81
N ASP A 178 -16.76 0.46 -12.77
CA ASP A 178 -18.19 0.34 -12.48
C ASP A 178 -18.57 -0.98 -11.77
N VAL A 179 -17.86 -2.08 -12.09
CA VAL A 179 -18.07 -3.38 -11.44
C VAL A 179 -17.43 -3.39 -10.06
N ILE A 180 -16.21 -2.85 -9.94
CA ILE A 180 -15.51 -2.71 -8.65
C ILE A 180 -16.34 -1.89 -7.69
N ASP A 181 -16.84 -0.72 -8.11
CA ASP A 181 -17.64 0.15 -7.27
C ASP A 181 -18.91 -0.53 -6.79
N ARG A 182 -19.62 -1.25 -7.68
CA ARG A 182 -20.80 -2.03 -7.28
C ARG A 182 -20.47 -3.11 -6.24
N CYS A 183 -19.37 -3.85 -6.43
CA CYS A 183 -19.00 -4.93 -5.51
C CYS A 183 -18.48 -4.39 -4.16
N PHE A 184 -17.62 -3.38 -4.16
CA PHE A 184 -16.91 -2.94 -2.95
C PHE A 184 -17.65 -1.81 -2.19
N SER A 185 -18.78 -1.33 -2.71
CA SER A 185 -19.67 -0.40 -2.01
C SER A 185 -20.44 -0.99 -0.83
N HIS A 186 -20.51 -2.32 -0.73
CA HIS A 186 -21.23 -3.01 0.34
C HIS A 186 -20.53 -2.86 1.69
N ASP A 187 -21.27 -2.79 2.79
CA ASP A 187 -20.70 -2.50 4.10
C ASP A 187 -19.88 -3.67 4.66
N THR A 188 -20.23 -4.90 4.30
CA THR A 188 -19.65 -6.12 4.85
C THR A 188 -18.83 -6.90 3.81
N ILE A 189 -17.79 -7.62 4.26
CA ILE A 189 -16.95 -8.44 3.38
C ILE A 189 -17.78 -9.55 2.72
N GLU A 190 -18.76 -10.09 3.44
CA GLU A 190 -19.67 -11.12 2.98
C GLU A 190 -20.49 -10.66 1.78
N GLU A 191 -21.04 -9.46 1.84
CA GLU A 191 -21.78 -8.87 0.71
C GLU A 191 -20.85 -8.53 -0.45
N ILE A 192 -19.64 -8.03 -0.18
CA ILE A 192 -18.61 -7.78 -1.22
C ILE A 192 -18.28 -9.10 -1.94
N PHE A 193 -18.09 -10.17 -1.19
CA PHE A 193 -17.79 -11.50 -1.72
C PHE A 193 -18.93 -12.03 -2.59
N ASP A 194 -20.17 -11.99 -2.09
CA ASP A 194 -21.35 -12.43 -2.84
C ASP A 194 -21.52 -11.63 -4.14
N ALA A 195 -21.27 -10.32 -4.09
CA ALA A 195 -21.27 -9.48 -5.28
C ALA A 195 -20.18 -9.89 -6.28
N LEU A 196 -18.94 -10.11 -5.81
CA LEU A 196 -17.82 -10.53 -6.67
C LEU A 196 -18.10 -11.86 -7.39
N VAL A 197 -18.66 -12.83 -6.68
CA VAL A 197 -19.13 -14.11 -7.26
C VAL A 197 -20.17 -13.85 -8.34
N GLY A 198 -21.15 -12.97 -8.07
CA GLY A 198 -22.22 -12.64 -9.01
C GLY A 198 -21.73 -11.97 -10.31
N TYR A 199 -20.70 -11.14 -10.25
CA TYR A 199 -20.15 -10.43 -11.41
C TYR A 199 -19.05 -11.19 -12.16
N GLY A 200 -18.62 -12.36 -11.68
CA GLY A 200 -17.57 -13.15 -12.34
C GLY A 200 -16.22 -12.42 -12.43
N VAL A 201 -15.95 -11.52 -11.48
CA VAL A 201 -14.63 -10.88 -11.33
C VAL A 201 -13.63 -11.96 -10.92
N GLY A 202 -12.38 -11.87 -11.41
CA GLY A 202 -11.32 -12.89 -11.31
C GLY A 202 -11.04 -13.40 -9.89
N PRO A 203 -10.19 -14.42 -9.74
CA PRO A 203 -10.40 -15.50 -8.79
C PRO A 203 -10.70 -14.98 -7.39
N VAL A 204 -11.99 -15.03 -7.06
CA VAL A 204 -12.60 -14.93 -5.72
C VAL A 204 -11.89 -15.85 -4.69
N LEU A 205 -11.03 -16.75 -5.17
CA LEU A 205 -10.24 -17.71 -4.43
C LEU A 205 -9.20 -17.13 -3.44
N ILE A 206 -8.97 -15.81 -3.41
CA ILE A 206 -7.97 -15.18 -2.52
C ILE A 206 -8.62 -14.58 -1.25
N LEU A 207 -9.94 -14.35 -1.26
CA LEU A 207 -10.70 -13.71 -0.17
C LEU A 207 -11.14 -14.73 0.90
N TYR A 208 -10.19 -15.29 1.66
CA TYR A 208 -10.49 -16.31 2.66
C TYR A 208 -9.88 -16.06 4.04
N SER A 209 -9.32 -14.87 4.30
CA SER A 209 -8.44 -14.69 5.46
C SER A 209 -8.85 -13.49 6.34
N MET A 210 -8.50 -13.56 7.63
CA MET A 210 -8.69 -12.45 8.58
C MET A 210 -8.19 -11.09 8.06
N PRO A 211 -7.04 -11.00 7.36
CA PRO A 211 -6.57 -9.77 6.73
C PRO A 211 -7.58 -9.03 5.86
N ASP A 212 -8.50 -9.73 5.20
CA ASP A 212 -9.45 -9.13 4.26
C ASP A 212 -10.40 -8.14 4.96
N PHE A 213 -10.83 -8.46 6.18
CA PHE A 213 -11.71 -7.61 6.99
C PHE A 213 -11.02 -6.33 7.42
N HIS A 214 -9.85 -6.44 8.05
CA HIS A 214 -9.12 -5.28 8.57
C HIS A 214 -8.62 -4.39 7.43
N SER A 215 -8.21 -4.97 6.30
CA SER A 215 -7.78 -4.23 5.12
C SER A 215 -8.90 -3.35 4.58
N CYS A 216 -10.14 -3.86 4.50
CA CYS A 216 -11.26 -3.04 4.06
C CYS A 216 -11.58 -1.92 5.07
N ILE A 217 -11.56 -2.23 6.37
CA ILE A 217 -11.84 -1.27 7.44
C ILE A 217 -10.79 -0.15 7.45
N GLN A 218 -9.49 -0.48 7.44
CA GLN A 218 -8.42 0.52 7.49
C GLN A 218 -8.49 1.48 6.28
N ILE A 219 -8.83 0.97 5.10
CA ILE A 219 -8.91 1.78 3.87
C ILE A 219 -10.06 2.76 4.02
N ARG A 220 -11.24 2.30 4.46
CA ARG A 220 -12.41 3.15 4.67
C ARG A 220 -12.18 4.22 5.73
N GLU A 221 -11.56 3.87 6.85
CA GLU A 221 -11.21 4.85 7.88
C GLU A 221 -10.12 5.83 7.40
N GLY A 222 -9.14 5.35 6.64
CA GLY A 222 -8.05 6.16 6.08
C GLY A 222 -8.50 7.26 5.12
N ARG A 223 -9.72 7.16 4.57
CA ARG A 223 -10.34 8.21 3.73
C ARG A 223 -10.49 9.54 4.48
N PHE A 224 -10.67 9.48 5.80
CA PHE A 224 -10.99 10.63 6.64
C PHE A 224 -9.88 11.04 7.59
N GLN A 225 -8.69 10.42 7.46
CA GLN A 225 -7.59 10.58 8.39
C GLN A 225 -6.31 11.06 7.71
N PRO A 226 -5.46 11.84 8.43
CA PRO A 226 -4.13 12.18 7.96
C PRO A 226 -3.18 10.98 8.06
N LEU A 227 -2.01 11.11 7.43
CA LEU A 227 -1.01 10.04 7.31
C LEU A 227 -0.56 9.49 8.68
N ASP A 228 -0.31 10.35 9.67
CA ASP A 228 0.11 9.93 11.02
C ASP A 228 -0.91 9.03 11.70
N GLN A 229 -2.20 9.33 11.60
CA GLN A 229 -3.26 8.51 12.18
C GLN A 229 -3.39 7.17 11.45
N CYS A 230 -3.23 7.19 10.12
CA CYS A 230 -3.21 5.96 9.32
C CYS A 230 -2.03 5.07 9.73
N LEU A 231 -0.82 5.63 9.85
CA LEU A 231 0.38 4.90 10.27
C LEU A 231 0.26 4.38 11.71
N ALA A 232 -0.30 5.17 12.64
CA ALA A 232 -0.51 4.74 14.02
C ALA A 232 -1.48 3.55 14.10
N ARG A 233 -2.59 3.57 13.34
CA ARG A 233 -3.51 2.43 13.23
C ARG A 233 -2.81 1.22 12.61
N GLU A 234 -2.17 1.41 11.46
CA GLU A 234 -1.45 0.33 10.79
C GLU A 234 -0.39 -0.31 11.70
N TYR A 235 0.26 0.48 12.58
CA TYR A 235 1.29 -0.04 13.47
C TYR A 235 0.68 -1.00 14.47
N ARG A 236 -0.45 -0.62 15.07
CA ARG A 236 -1.23 -1.50 15.95
C ARG A 236 -1.65 -2.78 15.24
N THR A 237 -2.15 -2.66 14.02
CA THR A 237 -2.56 -3.80 13.19
C THR A 237 -1.38 -4.72 12.84
N SER A 238 -0.22 -4.16 12.50
CA SER A 238 1.01 -4.91 12.23
C SER A 238 1.47 -5.69 13.45
N LEU A 239 1.52 -5.04 14.62
CA LEU A 239 1.89 -5.69 15.87
C LEU A 239 0.91 -6.81 16.27
N ALA A 240 -0.40 -6.57 16.09
CA ALA A 240 -1.41 -7.59 16.33
C ALA A 240 -1.22 -8.80 15.38
N ALA A 241 -0.96 -8.54 14.10
CA ALA A 241 -0.76 -9.57 13.09
C ALA A 241 0.45 -10.47 13.36
N ILE A 242 1.58 -9.92 13.81
CA ILE A 242 2.78 -10.71 14.14
C ILE A 242 2.71 -11.37 15.53
N SER A 243 1.79 -10.95 16.39
CA SER A 243 1.73 -11.43 17.78
C SER A 243 1.22 -12.87 17.92
N ASN A 244 0.62 -13.43 16.87
CA ASN A 244 -0.06 -14.73 16.87
C ASN A 244 -1.15 -14.88 17.96
N ARG A 245 -1.65 -13.77 18.54
CA ARG A 245 -2.67 -13.79 19.60
C ARG A 245 -4.05 -14.17 19.10
N VAL A 246 -4.41 -13.65 17.92
CA VAL A 246 -5.74 -13.85 17.30
C VAL A 246 -5.66 -14.90 16.20
N SER A 247 -4.66 -14.77 15.33
CA SER A 247 -4.45 -15.65 14.19
C SER A 247 -2.96 -15.80 13.92
N SER A 248 -2.57 -16.95 13.38
CA SER A 248 -1.22 -17.23 12.87
C SER A 248 -1.11 -17.07 11.35
N ASP A 249 -2.06 -16.36 10.73
CA ASP A 249 -2.16 -16.22 9.28
C ASP A 249 -0.90 -15.58 8.69
N PHE A 250 -0.29 -14.58 9.34
CA PHE A 250 0.97 -14.00 8.86
C PHE A 250 2.06 -15.07 8.70
N SER A 251 2.30 -15.86 9.76
CA SER A 251 3.32 -16.90 9.71
C SER A 251 3.01 -17.98 8.67
N GLU A 252 1.75 -18.41 8.59
CA GLU A 252 1.32 -19.43 7.63
C GLU A 252 1.36 -18.93 6.17
N GLY A 253 0.98 -17.68 5.92
CA GLY A 253 0.99 -17.09 4.60
C GLY A 253 2.42 -16.87 4.08
N VAL A 254 3.32 -16.39 4.92
CA VAL A 254 4.76 -16.30 4.61
C VAL A 254 5.33 -17.69 4.34
N ARG A 255 5.03 -18.69 5.20
CA ARG A 255 5.45 -20.07 4.97
C ARG A 255 4.99 -20.57 3.60
N ALA A 256 3.70 -20.49 3.31
CA ALA A 256 3.10 -21.01 2.08
C ALA A 256 3.63 -20.35 0.81
N ARG A 257 3.92 -19.03 0.84
CA ARG A 257 4.27 -18.26 -0.36
C ARG A 257 5.75 -18.01 -0.57
N LEU A 258 6.51 -17.82 0.50
CA LEU A 258 7.90 -17.35 0.43
C LEU A 258 8.90 -18.43 0.86
N VAL A 259 8.56 -19.23 1.86
CA VAL A 259 9.43 -20.29 2.40
C VAL A 259 9.25 -21.59 1.63
N ASP A 260 8.13 -22.27 1.82
CA ASP A 260 7.84 -23.59 1.24
C ASP A 260 7.35 -23.48 -0.21
N LYS A 261 6.71 -22.35 -0.55
CA LYS A 261 6.19 -22.06 -1.90
C LYS A 261 5.21 -23.13 -2.39
N ASP A 262 4.40 -23.66 -1.49
CA ASP A 262 3.33 -24.61 -1.81
C ASP A 262 2.06 -23.90 -2.30
N PHE A 263 1.94 -22.59 -2.06
CA PHE A 263 0.77 -21.76 -2.38
C PHE A 263 -0.55 -22.29 -1.79
N ALA A 264 -0.47 -23.03 -0.68
CA ALA A 264 -1.61 -23.67 -0.02
C ALA A 264 -1.65 -23.32 1.49
N PRO A 265 -1.86 -22.04 1.84
CA PRO A 265 -1.93 -21.61 3.23
C PRO A 265 -3.13 -22.22 3.95
N LYS A 266 -2.91 -22.62 5.20
CA LYS A 266 -3.92 -23.16 6.12
C LYS A 266 -4.34 -22.07 7.11
N TRP A 267 -5.19 -21.16 6.65
CA TRP A 267 -5.67 -20.04 7.45
C TRP A 267 -6.37 -20.50 8.74
N ASN A 268 -6.24 -19.69 9.78
CA ASN A 268 -6.90 -19.88 11.05
C ASN A 268 -7.54 -18.56 11.52
N PRO A 269 -8.87 -18.44 11.49
CA PRO A 269 -9.86 -19.46 11.15
C PRO A 269 -9.84 -19.90 9.67
N PRO A 270 -10.30 -21.13 9.34
CA PRO A 270 -10.22 -21.69 7.99
C PRO A 270 -11.26 -21.11 7.01
N SER A 271 -12.18 -20.28 7.48
CA SER A 271 -13.24 -19.68 6.69
C SER A 271 -13.60 -18.30 7.24
N PHE A 272 -13.89 -17.36 6.34
CA PHE A 272 -14.31 -16.00 6.71
C PHE A 272 -15.58 -15.98 7.58
N LYS A 273 -16.46 -16.99 7.45
CA LYS A 273 -17.68 -17.09 8.26
C LYS A 273 -17.41 -17.34 9.75
N ASP A 274 -16.22 -17.84 10.06
CA ASP A 274 -15.77 -18.10 11.42
C ASP A 274 -15.05 -16.88 12.00
N VAL A 275 -14.88 -15.81 11.21
CA VAL A 275 -14.30 -14.53 11.64
C VAL A 275 -15.33 -13.75 12.45
N SER A 276 -15.20 -13.78 13.77
CA SER A 276 -16.00 -12.95 14.67
C SER A 276 -15.55 -11.49 14.65
N ARG A 277 -16.48 -10.59 14.94
CA ARG A 277 -16.21 -9.16 15.10
C ARG A 277 -15.18 -8.87 16.19
N ASP A 278 -15.20 -9.62 17.29
CA ASP A 278 -14.25 -9.45 18.40
C ASP A 278 -12.81 -9.77 17.98
N MET A 279 -12.63 -10.77 17.09
CA MET A 279 -11.32 -11.05 16.50
C MET A 279 -10.86 -9.87 15.64
N VAL A 280 -11.79 -9.23 14.92
CA VAL A 280 -11.47 -8.07 14.09
C VAL A 280 -11.09 -6.84 14.92
N ASP A 281 -11.90 -6.55 15.95
CA ASP A 281 -11.69 -5.41 16.84
C ASP A 281 -10.38 -5.55 17.66
N CYS A 282 -9.89 -6.78 17.87
CA CYS A 282 -8.62 -7.03 18.55
C CYS A 282 -7.42 -6.45 17.79
N TYR A 283 -7.41 -6.46 16.45
CA TYR A 283 -6.33 -5.88 15.64
C TYR A 283 -6.29 -4.35 15.68
N PHE A 284 -7.41 -3.70 16.04
CA PHE A 284 -7.53 -2.25 16.16
C PHE A 284 -7.48 -1.77 17.62
N SER A 285 -7.35 -2.69 18.56
CA SER A 285 -7.32 -2.36 19.99
C SER A 285 -6.09 -1.50 20.32
N PRO A 286 -6.20 -0.55 21.27
CA PRO A 286 -5.04 0.23 21.73
C PRO A 286 -3.93 -0.69 22.24
N LEU A 287 -2.68 -0.26 22.07
CA LEU A 287 -1.55 -0.95 22.71
C LEU A 287 -1.64 -0.81 24.24
N PRO A 288 -1.12 -1.79 25.01
CA PRO A 288 -0.99 -1.65 26.46
C PRO A 288 -0.22 -0.38 26.84
N GLU A 289 -0.46 0.21 28.03
CA GLU A 289 0.22 1.44 28.49
C GLU A 289 1.77 1.35 28.51
N VAL A 290 2.31 0.13 28.50
CA VAL A 290 3.75 -0.15 28.49
C VAL A 290 4.33 -0.16 27.06
N GLU A 291 3.49 -0.18 26.03
CA GLU A 291 3.85 -0.19 24.62
C GLU A 291 3.35 1.10 23.94
N PRO A 292 4.16 2.16 23.88
CA PRO A 292 3.72 3.42 23.28
C PRO A 292 3.57 3.30 21.76
N GLU A 293 2.59 4.00 21.20
CA GLU A 293 2.50 4.24 19.75
C GLU A 293 3.73 5.04 19.25
N PRO A 294 4.12 4.91 17.98
CA PRO A 294 5.23 5.68 17.43
C PRO A 294 4.95 7.18 17.56
N GLU A 295 5.91 7.91 18.14
CA GLU A 295 5.85 9.37 18.16
C GLU A 295 6.04 9.92 16.74
N LEU A 296 4.98 10.48 16.17
CA LEU A 296 4.97 11.09 14.84
C LEU A 296 4.77 12.62 14.98
N PRO A 297 5.84 13.44 14.87
CA PRO A 297 5.76 14.88 15.14
C PRO A 297 4.86 15.63 14.17
N THR A 298 3.67 16.07 14.61
CA THR A 298 2.68 16.76 13.75
C THR A 298 2.88 18.28 13.65
N ALA A 299 3.82 18.86 14.40
CA ALA A 299 4.00 20.30 14.53
C ALA A 299 4.56 21.00 13.28
N MET A 300 5.08 20.25 12.29
CA MET A 300 5.65 20.81 11.04
C MET A 300 4.79 20.53 9.79
N ARG A 301 3.50 20.24 9.96
CA ARG A 301 2.61 20.00 8.81
C ARG A 301 2.53 21.24 7.90
N GLU A 302 3.00 21.11 6.67
CA GLU A 302 2.29 21.76 5.56
C GLU A 302 1.19 20.80 5.09
N PRO A 303 -0.04 21.28 4.84
CA PRO A 303 -1.10 20.44 4.32
C PRO A 303 -0.63 19.82 3.00
N PHE A 304 -0.85 18.52 2.83
CA PHE A 304 -0.74 17.85 1.54
C PHE A 304 -1.81 18.45 0.60
N MET A 305 -1.52 19.60 -0.01
CA MET A 305 -2.39 20.25 -0.97
C MET A 305 -2.16 19.59 -2.33
N GLN A 306 -2.76 18.42 -2.53
CA GLN A 306 -3.17 18.08 -3.89
C GLN A 306 -4.34 19.00 -4.20
N GLU A 307 -4.09 20.05 -4.98
CA GLU A 307 -5.16 20.89 -5.52
C GLU A 307 -6.11 19.98 -6.32
N THR A 308 -7.22 19.60 -5.69
CA THR A 308 -8.37 19.10 -6.41
C THR A 308 -8.87 20.27 -7.23
N ASP A 309 -8.51 20.27 -8.51
CA ASP A 309 -9.07 21.17 -9.51
C ASP A 309 -10.59 20.93 -9.49
N SER A 310 -11.28 21.79 -8.74
CA SER A 310 -12.72 21.83 -8.69
C SER A 310 -13.16 22.33 -10.07
N PRO A 311 -14.07 21.64 -10.78
CA PRO A 311 -14.49 22.11 -12.08
C PRO A 311 -15.11 23.51 -11.90
N LYS A 312 -14.44 24.51 -12.46
CA LYS A 312 -15.01 25.85 -12.57
C LYS A 312 -16.19 25.77 -13.53
N LYS A 313 -17.38 25.89 -12.92
CA LYS A 313 -18.74 26.06 -13.45
C LYS A 313 -19.53 24.81 -13.80
#